data_AF-A0A1Q9HJ00-F1
#
_entry.id   AF-A0A1Q9HJ00-F1
#
_cell.length_a   1.000
_cell.length_b   1.000
_cell.length_c   1.000
_cell.angle_alpha   90.00
_cell.angle_beta   90.00
_cell.angle_gamma   90.00
#
_symmetry.space_group_name_H-M   'P 1'
#
loop_
_entity.id
_entity.type
_entity.pdbx_description
1 polymer ?
#
loop_
_entity_poly.entity_id
_entity_poly.type
_entity_poly.pdbx_seq_one_letter_code
_entity_poly.pdbx_strand_id
1 'polypeptide(L)'
;MKSIDQKGFTLIELVVVLIIVGIVAVVAAPRFMNLSTAARTASLDGVASAMESVINQVQAKSYIQGLVPEEKLPSGGNAQADYVIDFGIGSVEVDWGTLCPESEGEAADKLDMVDFLTLNLSSDMTFEYGNRHLVVGYDYPFESKDLDSAQLDTLPDGCYVIYDSFGRKNGSRCPAEGCVCTVRIVDTDC
;
A
#
# COMPACT_ATOMS: atom_id res chain seq x y z
N MET A 1 -51.28 -34.05 -22.38
CA MET A 1 -50.75 -33.21 -21.29
C MET A 1 -50.37 -34.15 -20.15
N LYS A 2 -49.07 -34.36 -19.90
CA LYS A 2 -48.59 -35.33 -18.90
C LYS A 2 -48.56 -34.61 -17.54
N SER A 3 -49.45 -34.99 -16.63
CA SER A 3 -49.44 -34.50 -15.25
C SER A 3 -48.11 -34.83 -14.60
N ILE A 4 -47.43 -33.81 -14.09
CA ILE A 4 -46.27 -33.99 -13.22
C ILE A 4 -46.84 -34.18 -11.81
N ASP A 5 -46.72 -35.39 -11.26
CA ASP A 5 -47.04 -35.67 -9.86
C ASP A 5 -46.11 -34.83 -8.97
N GLN A 6 -46.66 -33.81 -8.32
CA GLN A 6 -45.94 -33.06 -7.29
C GLN A 6 -45.86 -33.92 -6.02
N LYS A 7 -44.84 -34.77 -5.95
CA LYS A 7 -44.43 -35.42 -4.70
C LYS A 7 -43.91 -34.31 -3.77
N GLY A 8 -44.65 -34.03 -2.70
CA GLY A 8 -44.22 -33.10 -1.67
C GLY A 8 -42.96 -33.59 -0.95
N PHE A 9 -42.11 -32.64 -0.54
CA PHE A 9 -40.90 -32.90 0.24
C PHE A 9 -41.26 -33.44 1.63
N THR A 10 -40.56 -34.45 2.14
CA THR A 10 -40.80 -34.93 3.51
C THR A 10 -40.11 -34.03 4.53
N LEU A 11 -40.70 -33.89 5.73
CA LEU A 11 -40.10 -33.08 6.79
C LEU A 11 -38.73 -33.64 7.21
N ILE A 12 -38.55 -34.95 7.18
CA ILE A 12 -37.28 -35.60 7.52
C ILE A 12 -36.19 -35.35 6.47
N GLU A 13 -36.52 -35.30 5.18
CA GLU A 13 -35.54 -34.95 4.14
C GLU A 13 -35.01 -33.53 4.34
N LEU A 14 -35.88 -32.58 4.69
CA LEU A 14 -35.45 -31.22 4.96
C LEU A 14 -34.52 -31.16 6.19
N VAL A 15 -34.87 -31.88 7.26
CA VAL A 15 -34.05 -31.92 8.48
C VAL A 15 -32.67 -32.52 8.23
N VAL A 16 -32.58 -33.63 7.48
CA VAL A 16 -31.29 -34.27 7.18
C VAL A 16 -30.40 -33.35 6.33
N VAL A 17 -30.97 -32.62 5.37
CA VAL A 17 -30.21 -31.65 4.56
C VAL A 17 -29.64 -30.54 5.44
N LEU A 18 -30.41 -29.98 6.37
CA LEU A 18 -29.93 -28.95 7.29
C LEU A 18 -28.81 -29.47 8.19
N ILE A 19 -28.89 -30.72 8.66
CA ILE A 19 -27.83 -31.35 9.46
C ILE A 19 -26.54 -31.48 8.63
N ILE A 20 -26.64 -31.96 7.39
CA ILE A 20 -25.47 -32.12 6.51
C ILE A 20 -24.81 -30.77 6.22
N VAL A 21 -25.61 -29.76 5.83
CA VAL A 21 -25.09 -28.40 5.57
C VAL A 21 -24.45 -27.81 6.85
N GLY A 22 -25.04 -28.06 8.02
CA GLY A 22 -24.47 -27.65 9.30
C GLY A 22 -23.09 -28.23 9.57
N ILE A 23 -22.89 -29.53 9.35
CA ILE A 23 -21.57 -30.18 9.53
C ILE A 23 -20.54 -29.63 8.55
N VAL A 24 -20.92 -29.47 7.27
CA VAL A 24 -20.02 -28.94 6.22
C VAL A 24 -19.60 -27.50 6.54
N ALA A 25 -20.52 -26.67 7.02
CA ALA A 25 -20.21 -25.30 7.39
C ALA A 25 -19.18 -25.21 8.53
N VAL A 26 -19.32 -26.03 9.58
CA VAL A 26 -18.40 -26.02 10.73
C VAL A 26 -16.97 -26.41 10.33
N VAL A 27 -16.80 -27.37 9.42
CA VAL A 27 -15.45 -27.79 8.97
C VAL A 27 -14.85 -26.84 7.93
N ALA A 28 -15.68 -26.18 7.13
CA ALA A 28 -15.24 -25.27 6.07
C ALA A 28 -14.86 -23.88 6.61
N ALA A 29 -15.61 -23.36 7.60
CA ALA A 29 -15.42 -22.00 8.13
C ALA A 29 -13.97 -21.68 8.57
N PRO A 30 -13.28 -22.47 9.42
CA PRO A 30 -11.92 -22.12 9.85
C PRO A 30 -10.92 -22.15 8.70
N ARG A 31 -11.09 -23.06 7.74
CA ARG A 31 -10.22 -23.12 6.56
C ARG A 31 -10.43 -21.94 5.63
N PHE A 32 -11.67 -21.53 5.44
CA PHE A 32 -12.00 -20.36 4.63
C PHE A 32 -11.40 -19.09 5.21
N MET A 33 -11.48 -18.89 6.53
CA MET A 33 -10.86 -17.73 7.21
C MET A 33 -9.33 -17.70 7.01
N ASN A 34 -8.64 -18.83 7.22
CA ASN A 34 -7.18 -18.89 7.02
C ASN A 34 -6.76 -18.61 5.57
N LEU A 35 -7.53 -19.08 4.59
CA LEU A 35 -7.26 -18.80 3.18
C LEU A 35 -7.45 -17.32 2.86
N SER A 36 -8.48 -16.69 3.41
CA SER A 36 -8.72 -15.25 3.26
C SER A 36 -7.58 -14.42 3.87
N THR A 37 -7.15 -14.71 5.10
CA THR A 37 -6.00 -14.05 5.73
C THR A 37 -4.73 -14.22 4.89
N ALA A 38 -4.40 -15.45 4.47
CA ALA A 38 -3.22 -15.70 3.63
C ALA A 38 -3.28 -14.99 2.27
N ALA A 39 -4.48 -14.87 1.68
CA ALA A 39 -4.67 -14.12 0.44
C ALA A 39 -4.44 -12.62 0.63
N ARG A 40 -4.87 -12.06 1.77
CA ARG A 40 -4.62 -10.66 2.13
C ARG A 40 -3.13 -10.39 2.32
N THR A 41 -2.44 -11.20 3.13
CA THR A 41 -0.99 -11.07 3.33
C THR A 41 -0.22 -11.16 2.01
N ALA A 42 -0.54 -12.13 1.15
CA ALA A 42 0.09 -12.25 -0.16
C ALA A 42 -0.17 -11.04 -1.08
N SER A 43 -1.34 -10.41 -0.95
CA SER A 43 -1.66 -9.19 -1.69
C SER A 43 -0.86 -8.00 -1.16
N LEU A 44 -0.68 -7.88 0.17
CA LEU A 44 0.20 -6.86 0.77
C LEU A 44 1.66 -7.05 0.31
N ASP A 45 2.17 -8.27 0.26
CA ASP A 45 3.50 -8.57 -0.29
C ASP A 45 3.63 -8.11 -1.75
N GLY A 46 2.56 -8.30 -2.54
CA GLY A 46 2.48 -7.82 -3.92
C GLY A 46 2.53 -6.30 -4.02
N VAL A 47 1.78 -5.60 -3.16
CA VAL A 47 1.79 -4.12 -3.08
C VAL A 47 3.16 -3.60 -2.66
N ALA A 48 3.77 -4.18 -1.63
CA ALA A 48 5.09 -3.79 -1.16
C ALA A 48 6.15 -3.99 -2.25
N SER A 49 6.11 -5.12 -2.97
CA SER A 49 6.99 -5.39 -4.10
C SER A 49 6.77 -4.40 -5.26
N ALA A 50 5.52 -4.00 -5.51
CA ALA A 50 5.20 -2.98 -6.50
C ALA A 50 5.74 -1.60 -6.09
N MET A 51 5.61 -1.20 -4.82
CA MET A 51 6.20 0.03 -4.28
C MET A 51 7.71 0.06 -4.47
N GLU A 52 8.41 -1.02 -4.08
CA GLU A 52 9.85 -1.18 -4.29
C GLU A 52 10.23 -1.07 -5.78
N SER A 53 9.43 -1.64 -6.67
CA SER A 53 9.65 -1.53 -8.12
C SER A 53 9.50 -0.09 -8.62
N VAL A 54 8.52 0.67 -8.12
CA VAL A 54 8.33 2.09 -8.46
C VAL A 54 9.49 2.93 -7.94
N ILE A 55 9.89 2.73 -6.69
CA ILE A 55 11.06 3.37 -6.07
C ILE A 55 12.30 3.20 -6.96
N ASN A 56 12.60 1.96 -7.36
CA ASN A 56 13.76 1.66 -8.19
C ASN A 56 13.69 2.33 -9.57
N GLN A 57 12.51 2.37 -10.20
CA GLN A 57 12.33 3.04 -11.49
C GLN A 57 12.52 4.55 -11.39
N VAL A 58 11.97 5.17 -10.35
CA VAL A 58 12.08 6.60 -10.09
C VAL A 58 13.54 6.96 -9.78
N GLN A 59 14.17 6.27 -8.84
CA GLN A 59 15.58 6.51 -8.50
C GLN A 59 16.50 6.33 -9.71
N ALA A 60 16.37 5.24 -10.45
CA ALA A 60 17.20 4.99 -11.63
C ALA A 60 17.12 6.14 -12.63
N LYS A 61 15.94 6.73 -12.79
CA LYS A 61 15.73 7.85 -13.69
C LYS A 61 16.25 9.17 -13.13
N SER A 62 16.09 9.42 -11.83
CA SER A 62 16.71 10.56 -11.13
C SER A 62 18.22 10.57 -11.35
N TYR A 63 18.87 9.42 -11.22
CA TYR A 63 20.31 9.28 -11.50
C TYR A 63 20.68 9.53 -12.96
N ILE A 64 19.85 9.08 -13.92
CA ILE A 64 20.06 9.36 -15.36
C ILE A 64 19.97 10.87 -15.64
N GLN A 65 19.13 11.59 -14.91
CA GLN A 65 18.99 13.05 -15.00
C GLN A 65 20.11 13.81 -14.26
N GLY A 66 21.03 13.08 -13.62
CA GLY A 66 22.19 13.67 -12.92
C GLY A 66 21.90 14.11 -11.49
N LEU A 67 20.73 13.78 -10.94
CA LEU A 67 20.43 14.00 -9.53
C LEU A 67 21.20 13.02 -8.68
N VAL A 68 21.62 13.49 -7.51
CA VAL A 68 22.24 12.68 -6.46
C VAL A 68 21.59 13.02 -5.12
N PRO A 69 21.46 12.05 -4.20
CA PRO A 69 20.92 12.35 -2.89
C PRO A 69 21.76 13.39 -2.16
N GLU A 70 21.11 14.42 -1.61
CA GLU A 70 21.78 15.46 -0.83
C GLU A 70 21.70 15.17 0.67
N GLU A 71 22.76 15.48 1.42
CA GLU A 71 22.74 15.29 2.88
C GLU A 71 21.84 16.31 3.59
N LYS A 72 21.63 17.48 2.99
CA LYS A 72 20.89 18.60 3.57
C LYS A 72 19.88 19.13 2.57
N LEU A 73 18.78 19.67 3.09
CA LEU A 73 17.83 20.40 2.27
C LEU A 73 18.58 21.48 1.46
N PRO A 74 18.49 21.43 0.12
CA PRO A 74 19.19 22.36 -0.73
C PRO A 74 18.75 23.80 -0.39
N SER A 75 19.68 24.61 0.08
CA SER A 75 19.39 25.95 0.61
C SER A 75 19.71 27.02 -0.44
N GLY A 76 18.74 27.33 -1.31
CA GLY A 76 18.79 28.47 -2.24
C GLY A 76 18.02 28.26 -3.55
N GLY A 77 17.17 29.22 -3.92
CA GLY A 77 16.34 29.15 -5.15
C GLY A 77 15.20 28.12 -5.07
N ASN A 78 14.56 27.81 -6.22
CA ASN A 78 13.51 26.79 -6.36
C ASN A 78 14.09 25.36 -6.20
N ALA A 79 14.90 25.12 -5.17
CA ALA A 79 15.80 23.96 -5.13
C ALA A 79 15.08 22.62 -5.02
N GLN A 80 13.80 22.61 -4.60
CA GLN A 80 12.92 21.44 -4.65
C GLN A 80 12.27 21.25 -6.04
N ALA A 81 12.14 22.31 -6.84
CA ALA A 81 11.61 22.22 -8.20
C ALA A 81 12.54 21.46 -9.18
N ASP A 82 13.82 21.33 -8.83
CA ASP A 82 14.78 20.53 -9.60
C ASP A 82 14.63 19.02 -9.33
N TYR A 83 13.91 18.62 -8.27
CA TYR A 83 13.64 17.23 -7.91
C TYR A 83 12.30 16.74 -8.49
N VAL A 84 12.10 17.04 -9.78
CA VAL A 84 10.90 16.66 -10.53
C VAL A 84 11.27 15.86 -11.76
N ILE A 85 10.84 14.59 -11.80
CA ILE A 85 11.20 13.62 -12.81
C ILE A 85 10.07 13.45 -13.82
N ASP A 86 10.26 13.89 -15.07
CA ASP A 86 9.25 13.76 -16.12
C ASP A 86 9.22 12.36 -16.75
N PHE A 87 8.14 11.61 -16.58
CA PHE A 87 7.82 10.30 -17.16
C PHE A 87 7.12 10.34 -18.53
N GLY A 88 6.90 11.51 -19.10
CA GLY A 88 6.19 11.69 -20.38
C GLY A 88 4.68 11.45 -20.29
N ILE A 89 4.24 10.77 -19.22
CA ILE A 89 2.84 10.60 -18.82
C ILE A 89 2.44 11.53 -17.66
N GLY A 90 3.40 12.26 -17.10
CA GLY A 90 3.29 13.05 -15.89
C GLY A 90 4.65 13.19 -15.23
N SER A 91 4.74 14.03 -14.20
CA SER A 91 5.98 14.27 -13.47
C SER A 91 5.93 13.68 -12.06
N VAL A 92 7.05 13.33 -11.46
CA VAL A 92 7.10 12.76 -10.10
C VAL A 92 8.02 13.64 -9.26
N GLU A 93 7.53 14.12 -8.12
CA GLU A 93 8.40 14.74 -7.12
C GLU A 93 9.20 13.68 -6.39
N VAL A 94 10.48 13.93 -6.15
CA VAL A 94 11.30 13.04 -5.34
C VAL A 94 11.88 13.78 -4.15
N ASP A 95 11.97 13.11 -3.00
CA ASP A 95 12.68 13.70 -1.85
C ASP A 95 14.16 13.85 -2.20
N TRP A 96 14.71 15.02 -1.91
CA TRP A 96 16.10 15.36 -2.24
C TRP A 96 17.14 14.47 -1.54
N GLY A 97 16.80 13.88 -0.39
CA GLY A 97 17.69 13.08 0.41
C GLY A 97 17.67 11.58 0.06
N THR A 98 16.58 11.09 -0.54
CA THR A 98 16.40 9.67 -0.90
C THR A 98 16.29 9.44 -2.41
N LEU A 99 15.95 10.46 -3.19
CA LEU A 99 15.49 10.39 -4.58
C LEU A 99 14.28 9.48 -4.80
N CYS A 100 13.54 9.19 -3.74
CA CYS A 100 12.32 8.41 -3.81
C CYS A 100 11.11 9.28 -4.11
N PRO A 101 10.10 8.73 -4.81
CA PRO A 101 8.87 9.46 -5.09
C PRO A 101 8.23 9.90 -3.77
N GLU A 102 7.91 11.19 -3.67
CA GLU A 102 7.15 11.69 -2.53
C GLU A 102 5.74 11.08 -2.53
N SER A 103 5.16 10.95 -1.32
CA SER A 103 3.84 10.34 -1.17
C SER A 103 2.72 11.24 -1.69
N GLU A 104 2.93 12.57 -1.62
CA GLU A 104 2.09 13.61 -2.20
C GLU A 104 3.01 14.62 -2.89
N GLY A 105 2.85 14.82 -4.20
CA GLY A 105 3.62 15.83 -4.93
C GLY A 105 3.04 17.24 -4.77
N GLU A 106 3.79 18.19 -4.23
CA GLU A 106 3.31 19.56 -3.96
C GLU A 106 3.50 20.55 -5.14
N ALA A 107 3.99 20.10 -6.31
CA ALA A 107 4.19 20.96 -7.50
C ALA A 107 3.62 20.33 -8.80
N ALA A 108 3.36 21.12 -9.86
CA ALA A 108 3.05 20.65 -11.24
C ALA A 108 1.91 19.60 -11.46
N ASP A 109 1.78 19.07 -12.69
CA ASP A 109 0.91 17.91 -13.05
C ASP A 109 1.64 16.62 -12.62
N LYS A 110 1.60 16.32 -11.31
CA LYS A 110 2.39 15.24 -10.72
C LYS A 110 1.60 13.94 -10.52
N LEU A 111 2.33 12.83 -10.68
CA LEU A 111 1.92 11.47 -10.37
C LEU A 111 2.38 11.16 -8.95
N ASP A 112 1.45 10.72 -8.12
CA ASP A 112 1.75 10.24 -6.78
C ASP A 112 2.15 8.75 -6.83
N MET A 113 2.73 8.24 -5.74
CA MET A 113 3.08 6.82 -5.64
C MET A 113 1.88 5.90 -5.95
N VAL A 114 0.67 6.29 -5.54
CA VAL A 114 -0.55 5.51 -5.78
C VAL A 114 -0.90 5.42 -7.27
N ASP A 115 -0.62 6.45 -8.07
CA ASP A 115 -0.90 6.43 -9.51
C ASP A 115 -0.12 5.33 -10.22
N PHE A 116 1.10 5.03 -9.76
CA PHE A 116 1.87 3.89 -10.24
C PHE A 116 1.34 2.54 -9.74
N LEU A 117 0.72 2.50 -8.56
CA LEU A 117 0.22 1.28 -7.92
C LEU A 117 -1.18 0.88 -8.38
N THR A 118 -1.97 1.78 -8.95
CA THR A 118 -3.39 1.52 -9.31
C THR A 118 -3.65 0.22 -10.07
N LEU A 119 -2.69 -0.28 -10.87
CA LEU A 119 -2.81 -1.55 -11.58
C LEU A 119 -2.71 -2.81 -10.68
N ASN A 120 -2.18 -2.66 -9.46
CA ASN A 120 -1.90 -3.74 -8.51
C ASN A 120 -2.81 -3.72 -7.27
N LEU A 121 -3.64 -2.69 -7.07
CA LEU A 121 -4.53 -2.59 -5.90
C LEU A 121 -5.78 -3.45 -6.10
N SER A 122 -6.12 -4.29 -5.10
CA SER A 122 -7.37 -5.03 -5.10
C SER A 122 -8.55 -4.11 -4.77
N SER A 123 -9.76 -4.48 -5.20
CA SER A 123 -10.96 -3.63 -5.09
C SER A 123 -11.40 -3.31 -3.66
N ASP A 124 -10.86 -4.03 -2.68
CA ASP A 124 -11.15 -3.95 -1.25
C ASP A 124 -10.00 -3.31 -0.44
N MET A 125 -8.88 -2.96 -1.08
CA MET A 125 -7.84 -2.16 -0.45
C MET A 125 -8.19 -0.68 -0.53
N THR A 126 -7.87 0.05 0.53
CA THR A 126 -7.90 1.51 0.58
C THR A 126 -6.48 2.04 0.75
N PHE A 127 -6.31 3.32 0.47
CA PHE A 127 -5.07 4.02 0.71
C PHE A 127 -5.33 5.37 1.36
N GLU A 128 -4.35 5.84 2.11
CA GLU A 128 -4.32 7.18 2.69
C GLU A 128 -2.89 7.70 2.56
N TYR A 129 -2.72 8.98 2.31
CA TYR A 129 -1.41 9.58 2.14
C TYR A 129 -1.31 10.86 2.95
N GLY A 130 -0.10 11.19 3.36
CA GLY A 130 0.29 12.53 3.75
C GLY A 130 1.57 12.90 3.02
N ASN A 131 2.16 14.02 3.39
CA ASN A 131 3.36 14.53 2.69
C ASN A 131 4.52 13.52 2.66
N ARG A 132 4.69 12.75 3.74
CA ARG A 132 5.82 11.83 3.90
C ARG A 132 5.43 10.38 3.66
N HIS A 133 4.34 9.92 4.27
CA HIS A 133 3.95 8.52 4.26
C HIS A 133 2.77 8.24 3.35
N LEU A 134 2.79 7.08 2.72
CA LEU A 134 1.64 6.47 2.06
C LEU A 134 1.34 5.16 2.76
N VAL A 135 0.08 4.93 3.11
CA VAL A 135 -0.39 3.62 3.56
C VAL A 135 -1.37 3.04 2.56
N VAL A 136 -1.25 1.75 2.31
CA VAL A 136 -2.14 0.97 1.43
C VAL A 136 -2.46 -0.33 2.14
N GLY A 137 -3.74 -0.68 2.29
CA GLY A 137 -4.10 -1.91 2.98
C GLY A 137 -5.60 -2.17 3.07
N TYR A 138 -5.95 -3.17 3.84
CA TYR A 138 -7.34 -3.54 4.12
C TYR A 138 -7.89 -2.87 5.39
N ASP A 139 -7.03 -2.70 6.39
CA ASP A 139 -7.35 -2.06 7.66
C ASP A 139 -6.09 -1.41 8.24
N TYR A 140 -6.18 -0.12 8.57
CA TYR A 140 -5.10 0.65 9.17
C TYR A 140 -5.65 1.83 9.99
N PRO A 141 -5.08 2.15 11.15
CA PRO A 141 -5.59 3.20 12.03
C PRO A 141 -4.87 4.54 11.78
N PHE A 142 -4.77 4.97 10.51
CA PHE A 142 -4.17 6.24 10.14
C PHE A 142 -5.17 7.13 9.41
N GLU A 143 -5.15 8.41 9.75
CA GLU A 143 -5.74 9.48 8.95
C GLU A 143 -4.61 10.25 8.24
N SER A 144 -4.91 11.04 7.20
CA SER A 144 -3.91 11.79 6.42
C SER A 144 -2.95 12.60 7.31
N LYS A 145 -3.49 13.24 8.36
CA LYS A 145 -2.72 14.03 9.34
C LYS A 145 -1.67 13.22 10.13
N ASP A 146 -1.87 11.90 10.25
CA ASP A 146 -0.97 11.01 10.99
C ASP A 146 0.18 10.51 10.09
N LEU A 147 0.01 10.64 8.77
CA LEU A 147 0.96 10.23 7.72
C LEU A 147 1.86 11.37 7.23
N ASP A 148 1.65 12.57 7.77
CA ASP A 148 2.49 13.73 7.51
C ASP A 148 3.93 13.52 8.02
N SER A 149 4.73 14.59 8.02
CA SER A 149 6.18 14.58 8.27
C SER A 149 6.64 14.02 9.64
N ALA A 150 5.71 13.58 10.50
CA ALA A 150 5.99 12.94 11.78
C ALA A 150 6.66 11.56 11.58
N GLN A 151 7.57 11.20 12.48
CA GLN A 151 8.26 9.91 12.41
C GLN A 151 7.40 8.78 12.99
N LEU A 152 7.07 7.78 12.18
CA LEU A 152 6.32 6.58 12.59
C LEU A 152 7.27 5.43 12.97
N ASP A 153 7.85 5.52 14.17
CA ASP A 153 8.80 4.53 14.68
C ASP A 153 8.13 3.19 15.02
N THR A 154 6.98 3.27 15.69
CA THR A 154 6.16 2.13 16.08
C THR A 154 4.89 2.13 15.25
N LEU A 155 4.68 1.07 14.49
CA LEU A 155 3.47 0.89 13.69
C LEU A 155 2.38 0.21 14.54
N PRO A 156 1.15 0.74 14.56
CA PRO A 156 0.02 0.08 15.20
C PRO A 156 -0.38 -1.19 14.44
N ASP A 157 -1.06 -2.10 15.12
CA ASP A 157 -1.58 -3.33 14.52
C ASP A 157 -2.56 -3.04 13.37
N GLY A 158 -2.60 -3.94 12.40
CA GLY A 158 -3.47 -3.84 11.23
C GLY A 158 -3.05 -4.77 10.09
N CYS A 159 -3.58 -4.49 8.89
CA CYS A 159 -3.34 -5.26 7.68
C CYS A 159 -3.04 -4.31 6.51
N TYR A 160 -1.80 -3.82 6.43
CA TYR A 160 -1.38 -2.76 5.51
C TYR A 160 0.11 -2.76 5.19
N VAL A 161 0.46 -2.05 4.13
CA VAL A 161 1.82 -1.66 3.76
C VAL A 161 1.96 -0.16 3.96
N ILE A 162 3.03 0.28 4.62
CA ILE A 162 3.37 1.68 4.78
C ILE A 162 4.70 1.99 4.11
N TYR A 163 4.71 3.09 3.37
CA TYR A 163 5.85 3.64 2.66
C TYR A 163 6.29 4.96 3.32
N ASP A 164 7.60 5.13 3.53
CA ASP A 164 8.22 6.38 3.99
C ASP A 164 9.19 6.88 2.91
N SER A 165 8.87 8.02 2.31
CA SER A 165 9.66 8.62 1.22
C SER A 165 10.91 9.37 1.69
N PHE A 166 11.00 9.76 2.98
CA PHE A 166 11.99 10.74 3.45
C PHE A 166 13.21 10.07 4.09
N GLY A 167 13.04 8.90 4.72
CA GLY A 167 14.17 8.13 5.29
C GLY A 167 14.98 8.83 6.40
N ARG A 168 14.52 9.97 6.91
CA ARG A 168 15.18 10.78 7.96
C ARG A 168 14.30 10.93 9.21
N LYS A 169 14.94 10.89 10.38
CA LYS A 169 14.24 10.96 11.67
C LYS A 169 13.76 12.37 12.03
N ASN A 170 14.62 13.38 11.90
CA ASN A 170 14.28 14.76 12.24
C ASN A 170 15.01 15.78 11.36
N GLY A 171 14.28 16.79 10.91
CA GLY A 171 14.82 17.98 10.25
C GLY A 171 15.28 17.78 8.80
N SER A 172 15.89 18.83 8.27
CA SER A 172 16.39 18.96 6.89
C SER A 172 17.70 18.20 6.62
N ARG A 173 18.03 17.14 7.37
CA ARG A 173 19.31 16.42 7.22
C ARG A 173 19.17 14.91 7.30
N CYS A 174 19.85 14.22 6.38
CA CYS A 174 20.00 12.76 6.40
C CYS A 174 20.97 12.29 7.49
N PRO A 175 20.82 11.04 7.99
CA PRO A 175 21.83 10.42 8.83
C PRO A 175 23.14 10.20 8.06
N ALA A 176 24.23 9.87 8.77
CA ALA A 176 25.57 9.76 8.16
C ALA A 176 25.66 8.65 7.11
N GLU A 177 24.83 7.62 7.25
CA GLU A 177 24.63 6.52 6.33
C GLU A 177 23.77 6.87 5.09
N GLY A 178 23.21 8.08 5.01
CA GLY A 178 22.31 8.53 3.95
C GLY A 178 20.83 8.26 4.27
N CYS A 179 19.91 9.02 3.65
CA CYS A 179 18.49 8.71 3.77
C CYS A 179 18.13 7.54 2.86
N VAL A 180 17.31 6.62 3.35
CA VAL A 180 16.76 5.53 2.56
C VAL A 180 15.25 5.46 2.82
N CYS A 181 14.50 5.41 1.74
CA CYS A 181 13.06 5.19 1.73
C CYS A 181 12.76 3.78 2.22
N THR A 182 11.65 3.59 2.93
CA THR A 182 11.32 2.27 3.49
C THR A 182 9.91 1.85 3.12
N VAL A 183 9.75 0.58 2.79
CA VAL A 183 8.46 -0.09 2.64
C VAL A 183 8.37 -1.14 3.75
N ARG A 184 7.32 -1.05 4.58
CA ARG A 184 7.11 -1.94 5.73
C ARG A 184 5.73 -2.55 5.66
N ILE A 185 5.66 -3.86 5.86
CA ILE A 185 4.41 -4.62 5.90
C ILE A 185 4.01 -4.81 7.37
N VAL A 186 2.73 -4.61 7.65
CA VAL A 186 2.09 -4.92 8.93
C VAL A 186 0.93 -5.87 8.64
N ASP A 187 1.06 -7.10 9.11
CA ASP A 187 0.14 -8.22 8.86
C ASP A 187 -0.39 -8.85 10.15
N THR A 188 -0.36 -8.10 11.26
CA THR A 188 -0.71 -8.62 12.59
C THR A 188 -2.19 -8.96 12.74
N ASP A 189 -3.08 -8.24 12.06
CA ASP A 189 -4.54 -8.42 12.11
C ASP A 189 -5.18 -8.51 10.70
N CYS A 190 -4.59 -9.34 9.83
CA CYS A 190 -5.18 -9.76 8.55
C CYS A 190 -6.17 -10.95 8.72
#